data_AF-A0A7I7WW52-F1
#
_entry.id   AF-A0A7I7WW52-F1
#
_cell.length_a   1.000
_cell.length_b   1.000
_cell.length_c   1.000
_cell.angle_alpha   90.00
_cell.angle_beta   90.00
_cell.angle_gamma   90.00
#
_symmetry.space_group_name_H-M   'P 1'
#
loop_
_entity.id
_entity.type
_entity.pdbx_description
1 polymer ?
#
loop_
_entity_poly.entity_id
_entity_poly.type
_entity_poly.pdbx_seq_one_letter_code
_entity_poly.pdbx_strand_id
1 'polypeptide(L)' 'MAGNQDKKNRYVDNGWPETDGEPAVSELRTDRTGALSPFGSLEFPLPADELPYLHPVTVINR' A
#
# COMPACT_ATOMS: atom_id res chain seq x y z
N MET A 1 0.65 26.15 -39.31
CA MET A 1 0.06 25.98 -37.96
C MET A 1 -0.04 24.48 -37.70
N ALA A 2 1.00 23.83 -37.17
CA ALA A 2 0.94 22.41 -36.84
C ALA A 2 0.56 22.26 -35.36
N GLY A 3 -0.55 21.57 -35.11
CA GLY A 3 -1.18 21.42 -33.80
C GLY A 3 -0.41 20.46 -32.90
N ASN A 4 -0.19 20.93 -31.67
CA ASN A 4 0.38 20.32 -30.47
C ASN A 4 -0.24 18.94 -30.12
N GLN A 5 0.14 17.88 -30.85
CA GLN A 5 -0.29 16.49 -30.57
C GLN A 5 0.67 15.69 -29.66
N ASP A 6 1.85 16.22 -29.37
CA ASP A 6 2.95 15.45 -28.75
C ASP A 6 2.85 15.26 -27.23
N LYS A 7 1.75 15.67 -26.59
CA LYS A 7 1.65 15.77 -25.12
C LYS A 7 0.69 14.79 -24.44
N LYS A 8 0.17 13.78 -25.15
CA LYS A 8 -0.82 12.84 -24.58
C LYS A 8 -0.21 11.57 -23.98
N ASN A 9 1.02 11.21 -24.36
CA ASN A 9 1.71 9.99 -23.90
C ASN A 9 3.06 10.29 -23.24
N ARG A 10 3.19 11.42 -22.52
CA ARG A 10 4.41 11.66 -21.73
C ARG A 10 4.35 10.75 -20.51
N TYR A 11 5.31 9.84 -20.40
CA TYR A 11 5.53 9.03 -19.20
C TYR A 11 5.56 9.96 -17.98
N VAL A 12 4.64 9.71 -17.07
CA VAL A 12 4.63 10.33 -15.74
C VAL A 12 5.24 9.28 -14.84
N ASP A 13 6.50 9.50 -14.44
CA ASP A 13 7.05 8.76 -13.32
C ASP A 13 6.35 9.27 -12.08
N ASN A 14 5.58 8.42 -11.42
CA ASN A 14 4.91 8.80 -10.17
C ASN A 14 5.92 9.02 -9.04
N GLY A 15 7.21 8.71 -9.25
CA GLY A 15 8.27 8.89 -8.26
C GLY A 15 7.97 8.15 -6.96
N TRP A 16 8.88 8.25 -6.01
CA TRP A 16 8.54 8.00 -4.61
C TRP A 16 8.00 9.31 -4.02
N PRO A 17 7.08 9.26 -3.05
CA PRO A 17 6.64 10.47 -2.36
C PRO A 17 7.85 11.21 -1.80
N GLU A 18 7.84 12.53 -1.93
CA GLU A 18 8.86 13.39 -1.34
C GLU A 18 8.82 13.21 0.19
N THR A 19 9.97 12.88 0.75
CA THR A 19 10.16 12.70 2.19
C THR A 19 10.99 13.86 2.73
N ASP A 20 10.79 14.22 4.00
CA ASP A 20 11.52 15.30 4.70
C ASP A 20 13.00 14.93 4.98
N GLY A 21 13.73 14.45 3.97
CA GLY A 21 15.10 13.93 4.09
C GLY A 21 15.19 12.46 4.53
N GLU A 22 14.05 11.83 4.81
CA GLU A 22 14.02 10.43 5.21
C GLU A 22 14.12 9.49 4.00
N PRO A 23 15.12 8.61 3.94
CA PRO A 23 15.31 7.71 2.81
C PRO A 23 14.13 6.74 2.67
N ALA A 24 13.81 6.34 1.44
CA ALA A 24 12.85 5.28 1.19
C ALA A 24 13.23 4.03 2.00
N VAL A 25 12.26 3.47 2.73
CA VAL A 25 12.46 2.28 3.55
C VAL A 25 12.74 1.09 2.62
N SER A 26 13.89 0.45 2.79
CA SER A 26 14.32 -0.73 2.03
C SER A 26 14.91 -1.80 2.95
N GLU A 27 14.96 -3.05 2.50
CA GLU A 27 15.53 -4.17 3.27
C GLU A 27 17.01 -3.97 3.67
N LEU A 28 17.75 -3.11 2.97
CA LEU A 28 19.15 -2.80 3.30
C LEU A 28 19.28 -1.86 4.52
N ARG A 29 18.22 -1.11 4.82
CA ARG A 29 18.23 -0.04 5.84
C ARG A 29 17.32 -0.33 7.04
N THR A 30 16.67 -1.48 7.07
CA THR A 30 15.91 -1.95 8.23
C THR A 30 16.86 -2.40 9.33
N ASP A 31 16.48 -2.20 10.59
CA ASP A 31 17.17 -2.68 11.79
C ASP A 31 17.14 -4.21 11.92
N ARG A 32 16.24 -4.88 11.18
CA ARG A 32 16.03 -6.33 11.20
C ARG A 32 16.02 -6.92 9.79
N THR A 33 16.82 -7.96 9.57
CA THR A 33 16.80 -8.75 8.32
C THR A 33 15.49 -9.52 8.17
N GLY A 34 14.89 -9.45 6.97
CA GLY A 34 13.67 -10.18 6.59
C GLY A 34 12.55 -9.25 6.15
N ALA A 35 11.45 -9.84 5.66
CA ALA A 35 10.24 -9.09 5.32
C ALA A 35 9.63 -8.54 6.62
N LEU A 36 9.84 -7.24 6.88
CA LEU A 36 9.09 -6.53 7.91
C LEU A 36 7.60 -6.72 7.62
N SER A 37 6.86 -7.23 8.60
CA SER A 37 5.41 -7.36 8.48
C SER A 37 4.84 -5.99 8.12
N PRO A 38 3.88 -5.88 7.18
CA PRO A 38 3.19 -4.62 6.92
C PRO A 38 2.41 -4.14 8.15
N PHE A 39 2.18 -5.01 9.13
CA PHE A 39 1.53 -4.71 10.40
C PHE A 39 2.55 -4.38 11.52
N GLY A 40 3.83 -4.22 11.19
CA GLY A 40 4.88 -3.88 12.16
C GLY A 40 5.09 -5.00 13.19
N SER A 41 4.96 -4.65 14.47
CA SER A 41 5.16 -5.55 15.62
C SER A 41 3.91 -6.33 16.05
N LEU A 42 2.87 -6.35 15.22
CA LEU A 42 1.64 -7.09 15.50
C LEU A 42 1.87 -8.62 15.44
N GLU A 43 1.57 -9.33 16.52
CA GLU A 43 1.62 -10.79 16.57
C GLU A 43 0.30 -11.40 16.08
N PHE A 44 0.41 -12.43 15.25
CA PHE A 44 -0.72 -13.20 14.72
C PHE A 44 -0.77 -14.59 15.36
N PRO A 45 -1.97 -15.21 15.48
CA PRO A 45 -3.27 -14.70 15.06
C PRO A 45 -3.86 -13.69 16.05
N LEU A 46 -4.68 -12.76 15.55
CA LEU A 46 -5.47 -11.88 16.40
C LEU A 46 -6.69 -12.62 16.97
N PRO A 47 -7.16 -12.23 18.17
CA PRO A 47 -8.47 -12.66 18.68
C PRO A 47 -9.59 -12.36 17.68
N ALA A 48 -10.55 -13.28 17.56
CA ALA A 48 -11.59 -13.20 16.52
C ALA A 48 -12.53 -12.00 16.69
N ASP A 49 -12.71 -11.52 17.93
CA ASP A 49 -13.49 -10.36 18.31
C ASP A 49 -12.83 -9.02 17.98
N GLU A 50 -11.52 -9.02 17.74
CA GLU A 50 -10.76 -7.83 17.31
C GLU A 50 -10.67 -7.69 15.79
N LEU A 51 -11.05 -8.73 15.05
CA LEU A 51 -11.02 -8.71 13.59
C LEU A 51 -12.15 -7.83 13.05
N PRO A 52 -11.89 -6.90 12.11
CA PRO A 52 -12.93 -6.13 11.42
C PRO A 52 -13.72 -6.96 10.40
N TYR A 53 -13.61 -8.29 10.46
CA TYR A 53 -14.26 -9.21 9.55
C TYR A 53 -15.74 -9.38 9.91
N LEU A 54 -16.61 -9.08 8.95
CA LEU A 54 -18.05 -9.35 9.05
C LEU A 54 -18.40 -10.46 8.05
N HIS A 55 -18.94 -11.57 8.55
CA HIS A 55 -19.39 -12.64 7.67
C HIS A 55 -20.61 -12.18 6.87
N PRO A 56 -20.56 -12.20 5.53
CA PRO A 56 -21.68 -11.76 4.72
C PRO A 56 -22.87 -12.71 4.91
N VAL A 57 -24.04 -12.14 5.24
CA VAL A 57 -25.29 -12.89 5.34
C VAL A 57 -26.24 -12.40 4.26
N THR A 58 -26.65 -13.30 3.38
CA THR A 58 -27.66 -13.00 2.35
C THR A 58 -29.06 -13.20 2.93
N VAL A 59 -29.86 -12.14 2.97
CA VAL A 59 -31.29 -12.23 3.28
C VAL A 59 -32.05 -12.47 1.97
N ILE A 60 -32.62 -13.67 1.81
CA ILE A 60 -33.49 -13.99 0.68
C ILE A 60 -34.86 -13.34 0.87
N ASN A 61 -35.41 -12.74 -0.19
CA ASN A 61 -36.76 -12.20 -0.16
C ASN A 61 -37.76 -13.38 -0.15
N ARG A 62 -38.67 -13.39 0.84
CA ARG A 62 -39.66 -14.45 1.02
C ARG A 62 -40.99 -14.09 0.36
#